data_AF-A0AAF0DQV1-F1
#
_entry.id   AF-A0AAF0DQV1-F1
#
_cell.length_a   1.000
_cell.length_b   1.000
_cell.length_c   1.000
_cell.angle_alpha   90.00
_cell.angle_beta   90.00
_cell.angle_gamma   90.00
#
_symmetry.space_group_name_H-M   'P 1'
#
loop_
_entity.id
_entity.type
_entity.pdbx_description
1 polymer ?
#
loop_
_entity_poly.entity_id
_entity_poly.type
_entity_poly.pdbx_seq_one_letter_code
_entity_poly.pdbx_strand_id
1 'polypeptide(L)'
;MRTVRNRVLALDKGPNVAAQLTTDAVRSAHHPRGYAVWTRPSLAQGASTQESAHTWFARMQDGIRTLAPIAGPPPGTSVGVYARAHATPLDGKREYVQWAAELARVRAESACGNALLDVLAVRGKLLQLAEDRLSTLPPATEEDVGKHRDASIPRCGFDARLVWDDEPLWAWATSPTGRAMLQEEAPLDGRFSGQQGGTGPEVVCGEPKRRCKRHADWSIVRGADIEVARELQTLHMSSLAEREQTLRAWLDTPM
;
A
#
# COMPACT_ATOMS: atom_id res chain seq x y z
N MET A 1 -2.07 -32.32 -79.93
CA MET A 1 -1.01 -31.73 -79.08
C MET A 1 -1.58 -30.57 -78.28
N ARG A 2 -1.13 -30.41 -77.03
CA ARG A 2 -1.40 -29.34 -76.04
C ARG A 2 -2.57 -29.54 -75.07
N THR A 3 -2.20 -30.21 -73.98
CA THR A 3 -2.54 -29.96 -72.57
C THR A 3 -3.11 -28.58 -72.24
N VAL A 4 -4.23 -28.55 -71.53
CA VAL A 4 -4.71 -27.38 -70.77
C VAL A 4 -4.54 -27.67 -69.28
N ARG A 5 -3.73 -26.83 -68.62
CA ARG A 5 -3.40 -26.86 -67.19
C ARG A 5 -4.52 -26.22 -66.37
N ASN A 6 -4.72 -26.79 -65.17
CA ASN A 6 -5.46 -26.20 -64.06
C ASN A 6 -5.05 -24.74 -63.79
N ARG A 7 -6.04 -23.87 -63.59
CA ARG A 7 -5.87 -22.59 -62.91
C ARG A 7 -6.87 -22.52 -61.77
N VAL A 8 -6.36 -22.75 -60.56
CA VAL A 8 -7.04 -22.47 -59.30
C VAL A 8 -7.19 -20.95 -59.21
N LEU A 9 -8.42 -20.46 -59.15
CA LEU A 9 -8.70 -19.09 -58.78
C LEU A 9 -8.65 -19.00 -57.25
N ALA A 10 -7.61 -18.35 -56.75
CA ALA A 10 -7.53 -17.92 -55.37
C ALA A 10 -8.63 -16.89 -55.10
N LEU A 11 -9.53 -17.20 -54.15
CA LEU A 11 -10.42 -16.20 -53.56
C LEU A 11 -9.62 -15.43 -52.52
N ASP A 12 -9.41 -14.15 -52.81
CA ASP A 12 -8.80 -13.16 -51.91
C ASP A 12 -9.52 -13.18 -50.55
N LYS A 13 -8.78 -13.52 -49.50
CA LYS A 13 -9.23 -13.35 -48.11
C LYS A 13 -9.06 -11.87 -47.76
N GLY A 14 -10.07 -11.06 -48.03
CA GLY A 14 -10.18 -9.72 -47.47
C GLY A 14 -10.03 -9.78 -45.94
N PRO A 15 -9.52 -8.71 -45.30
CA PRO A 15 -9.31 -8.69 -43.86
C PRO A 15 -10.63 -9.02 -43.15
N ASN A 16 -10.55 -9.92 -42.17
CA ASN A 16 -11.70 -10.37 -41.41
C ASN A 16 -12.30 -9.18 -40.65
N VAL A 17 -13.28 -8.52 -41.27
CA VAL A 17 -13.92 -7.30 -40.77
C VAL A 17 -14.43 -7.49 -39.33
N ALA A 18 -14.84 -8.70 -38.96
CA ALA A 18 -15.24 -9.03 -37.60
C ALA A 18 -14.08 -8.97 -36.58
N ALA A 19 -12.88 -9.40 -36.97
CA ALA A 19 -11.67 -9.32 -36.15
C ALA A 19 -11.17 -7.87 -36.02
N GLN A 20 -11.37 -7.07 -37.07
CA GLN A 20 -10.97 -5.66 -37.09
C GLN A 20 -11.91 -4.80 -36.21
N LEU A 21 -13.22 -5.02 -36.30
CA LEU A 21 -14.23 -4.38 -35.45
C LEU A 21 -14.05 -4.71 -33.95
N THR A 22 -13.68 -5.95 -33.61
CA THR A 22 -13.38 -6.31 -32.22
C THR A 22 -12.11 -5.64 -31.72
N THR A 23 -11.08 -5.53 -32.56
CA THR A 23 -9.81 -4.91 -32.17
C THR A 23 -9.95 -3.40 -31.95
N ASP A 24 -10.70 -2.71 -32.81
CA ASP A 24 -10.92 -1.27 -32.70
C ASP A 24 -11.88 -0.92 -31.55
N ALA A 25 -12.91 -1.75 -31.30
CA ALA A 25 -13.77 -1.61 -30.12
C ALA A 25 -12.99 -1.84 -28.81
N VAL A 26 -12.04 -2.77 -28.79
CA VAL A 26 -11.16 -3.02 -27.63
C VAL A 26 -10.16 -1.88 -27.42
N ARG A 27 -9.62 -1.28 -28.50
CA ARG A 27 -8.67 -0.16 -28.41
C ARG A 27 -9.33 1.18 -28.06
N SER A 28 -10.58 1.38 -28.49
CA SER A 28 -11.38 2.58 -28.19
C SER A 28 -12.20 2.46 -26.91
N ALA A 29 -12.25 1.26 -26.30
CA ALA A 29 -12.84 1.06 -24.99
C ALA A 29 -12.00 1.77 -23.93
N HIS A 30 -12.48 2.92 -23.46
CA HIS A 30 -12.03 3.51 -22.21
C HIS A 30 -12.30 2.50 -21.08
N HIS A 31 -11.25 2.01 -20.43
CA HIS A 31 -11.41 1.17 -19.24
C HIS A 31 -12.03 1.98 -18.09
N PRO A 32 -12.98 1.42 -17.29
CA PRO A 32 -13.49 0.07 -17.29
C PRO A 32 -15.00 0.04 -17.60
N ARG A 33 -15.40 0.13 -18.87
CA ARG A 33 -16.67 -0.50 -19.28
C ARG A 33 -16.40 -2.00 -19.41
N GLY A 34 -16.83 -2.77 -18.43
CA GLY A 34 -16.68 -4.24 -18.46
C GLY A 34 -17.21 -4.83 -19.76
N TYR A 35 -16.60 -5.93 -20.21
CA TYR A 35 -17.11 -6.66 -21.36
C TYR A 35 -18.44 -7.32 -20.97
N ALA A 36 -19.54 -6.88 -21.60
CA ALA A 36 -20.82 -7.57 -21.50
C ALA A 36 -20.74 -8.85 -22.35
N VAL A 37 -20.51 -9.99 -21.71
CA VAL A 37 -20.65 -11.28 -22.39
C VAL A 37 -22.13 -11.63 -22.41
N TRP A 38 -22.71 -11.66 -23.61
CA TRP A 38 -24.04 -12.21 -23.81
C TRP A 38 -23.97 -13.72 -23.62
N THR A 39 -24.49 -14.19 -22.49
CA THR A 39 -24.51 -15.60 -22.13
C THR A 39 -25.91 -15.99 -21.68
N ARG A 40 -26.29 -17.26 -21.87
CA ARG A 40 -27.61 -17.73 -21.43
C ARG A 40 -27.72 -17.56 -19.90
N PRO A 41 -28.90 -17.20 -19.35
CA PRO A 41 -29.09 -17.07 -17.90
C PRO A 41 -28.63 -18.30 -17.11
N SER A 42 -28.74 -19.49 -17.70
CA SER A 42 -28.30 -20.77 -17.13
C SER A 42 -26.79 -20.88 -16.90
N LEU A 43 -25.96 -20.09 -17.60
CA LEU A 43 -24.51 -20.04 -17.41
C LEU A 43 -24.09 -19.00 -16.37
N ALA A 44 -24.95 -18.00 -16.11
CA ALA A 44 -24.76 -17.02 -15.05
C ALA A 44 -25.25 -17.55 -13.68
N GLN A 45 -26.26 -18.43 -13.69
CA GLN A 45 -26.74 -19.14 -12.51
C GLN A 45 -25.68 -20.17 -12.05
N GLY A 46 -25.01 -19.88 -10.93
CA GLY A 46 -23.96 -20.76 -10.37
C GLY A 46 -22.61 -20.07 -10.15
N ALA A 47 -22.46 -18.81 -10.55
CA ALA A 47 -21.30 -18.02 -10.15
C ALA A 47 -21.37 -17.69 -8.65
N SER A 48 -20.63 -18.46 -7.85
CA SER A 48 -20.46 -18.19 -6.43
C SER A 48 -19.52 -16.98 -6.24
N THR A 49 -19.72 -16.21 -5.16
CA THR A 49 -18.83 -15.10 -4.79
C THR A 49 -17.40 -15.53 -4.47
N GLN A 50 -17.14 -16.84 -4.33
CA GLN A 50 -15.82 -17.41 -4.06
C GLN A 50 -15.19 -18.10 -5.28
N GLU A 51 -15.86 -18.10 -6.43
CA GLU A 51 -15.32 -18.75 -7.63
C GLU A 51 -14.15 -17.93 -8.20
N SER A 52 -13.02 -18.59 -8.44
CA SER A 52 -11.87 -17.92 -9.07
C SER A 52 -12.20 -17.47 -10.48
N ALA A 53 -11.62 -16.35 -10.92
CA ALA A 53 -11.83 -15.82 -12.27
C ALA A 53 -11.51 -16.86 -13.37
N HIS A 54 -10.51 -17.72 -13.13
CA HIS A 54 -10.11 -18.77 -14.08
C HIS A 54 -11.14 -19.90 -14.16
N THR A 55 -11.72 -20.30 -13.03
CA THR A 55 -12.78 -21.32 -12.97
C THR A 55 -14.04 -20.82 -13.66
N TRP A 56 -14.43 -19.57 -13.37
CA TRP A 56 -15.55 -18.92 -14.04
C TRP A 56 -15.33 -18.86 -15.55
N PHE A 57 -14.14 -18.46 -16.00
CA PHE A 57 -13.82 -18.34 -17.43
C PHE A 57 -13.82 -19.70 -18.15
N ALA A 58 -13.27 -20.74 -17.53
CA ALA A 58 -13.28 -22.09 -18.08
C ALA A 58 -14.71 -22.64 -18.22
N ARG A 59 -15.56 -22.42 -17.20
CA ARG A 59 -16.99 -22.80 -17.25
C ARG A 59 -17.75 -22.02 -18.33
N MET A 60 -17.44 -20.73 -18.49
CA MET A 60 -18.01 -19.90 -19.55
C MET A 60 -17.61 -20.40 -20.94
N GLN A 61 -16.33 -20.75 -21.15
CA GLN A 61 -15.85 -21.31 -22.42
C GLN A 61 -16.48 -22.67 -22.73
N ASP A 62 -16.58 -23.55 -21.74
CA ASP A 62 -17.21 -24.87 -21.89
C ASP A 62 -18.70 -24.74 -22.18
N GLY A 63 -19.37 -23.83 -21.47
CA GLY A 63 -20.74 -23.41 -21.77
C GLY A 63 -20.87 -22.95 -23.22
N ILE A 64 -20.06 -21.99 -23.66
CA ILE A 64 -20.10 -21.47 -25.05
C ILE A 64 -19.90 -22.59 -26.09
N ARG A 65 -19.00 -23.55 -25.83
CA ARG A 65 -18.73 -24.67 -26.74
C ARG A 65 -19.86 -25.70 -26.81
N THR A 66 -20.57 -25.89 -25.71
CA THR A 66 -21.64 -26.89 -25.58
C THR A 66 -23.03 -26.33 -25.91
N LEU A 67 -23.15 -25.01 -26.10
CA LEU A 67 -24.40 -24.37 -26.45
C LEU A 67 -24.89 -24.75 -27.86
N ALA A 68 -26.11 -25.26 -27.94
CA ALA A 68 -26.91 -25.20 -29.16
C ALA A 68 -27.05 -23.74 -29.64
N PRO A 69 -27.12 -23.47 -30.96
CA PRO A 69 -27.25 -22.12 -31.50
C PRO A 69 -28.29 -21.31 -30.72
N ILE A 70 -27.96 -20.07 -30.36
CA ILE A 70 -28.93 -19.17 -29.74
C ILE A 70 -30.10 -19.08 -30.72
N ALA A 71 -31.29 -19.48 -30.28
CA ALA A 71 -32.49 -19.30 -31.08
C ALA A 71 -32.54 -17.82 -31.47
N GLY A 72 -32.52 -17.57 -32.78
CA GLY A 72 -32.55 -16.21 -33.30
C GLY A 72 -33.78 -15.45 -32.77
N PRO A 73 -33.78 -14.11 -32.86
CA PRO A 73 -34.96 -13.35 -32.50
C PRO A 73 -36.20 -13.91 -33.23
N PRO A 74 -37.37 -13.98 -32.58
CA PRO A 74 -38.59 -14.43 -33.24
C PRO A 74 -38.83 -13.63 -34.53
N PRO A 75 -39.45 -14.24 -35.56
CA PRO A 75 -39.78 -13.53 -36.79
C PRO A 75 -40.52 -12.21 -36.49
N GLY A 76 -40.08 -11.12 -37.11
CA GLY A 76 -40.63 -9.77 -36.86
C GLY A 76 -40.02 -9.03 -35.67
N THR A 77 -39.15 -9.66 -34.87
CA THR A 77 -38.41 -8.99 -33.80
C THR A 77 -37.02 -8.59 -34.28
N SER A 78 -36.65 -7.32 -34.14
CA SER A 78 -35.28 -6.92 -34.44
C SER A 78 -34.30 -7.47 -33.41
N VAL A 79 -33.07 -7.74 -33.84
CA VAL A 79 -31.99 -8.19 -32.94
C VAL A 79 -31.84 -7.25 -31.75
N GLY A 80 -31.97 -5.93 -31.95
CA GLY A 80 -31.86 -4.94 -30.88
C GLY A 80 -33.00 -4.99 -29.86
N VAL A 81 -34.23 -5.30 -30.27
CA VAL A 81 -35.37 -5.46 -29.34
C VAL A 81 -35.23 -6.74 -28.54
N TYR A 82 -34.88 -7.85 -29.21
CA TYR A 82 -34.64 -9.13 -28.57
C TYR A 82 -33.48 -9.06 -27.56
N ALA A 83 -32.38 -8.43 -27.96
CA ALA A 83 -31.24 -8.17 -27.09
C ALA A 83 -31.67 -7.39 -25.84
N ARG A 84 -32.41 -6.27 -25.95
CA ARG A 84 -32.86 -5.53 -24.76
C ARG A 84 -33.79 -6.33 -23.84
N ALA A 85 -34.63 -7.19 -24.39
CA ALA A 85 -35.56 -8.01 -23.61
C ALA A 85 -34.88 -9.18 -22.89
N HIS A 86 -33.75 -9.67 -23.41
CA HIS A 86 -33.05 -10.85 -22.91
C HIS A 86 -31.63 -10.56 -22.39
N ALA A 87 -31.19 -9.30 -22.41
CA ALA A 87 -29.95 -8.86 -21.77
C ALA A 87 -30.03 -9.17 -20.29
N THR A 88 -28.96 -9.72 -19.74
CA THR A 88 -28.80 -9.67 -18.27
C THR A 88 -28.40 -8.24 -17.94
N PRO A 89 -29.22 -7.47 -17.22
CA PRO A 89 -28.80 -6.15 -16.77
C PRO A 89 -27.60 -6.33 -15.84
N LEU A 90 -26.49 -5.65 -16.15
CA LEU A 90 -25.41 -5.49 -15.18
C LEU A 90 -25.97 -4.60 -14.07
N ASP A 91 -26.20 -5.19 -12.91
CA ASP A 91 -26.67 -4.45 -11.74
C ASP A 91 -25.51 -3.64 -11.17
N GLY A 92 -25.26 -2.47 -11.77
CA GLY A 92 -24.24 -1.51 -11.35
C GLY A 92 -24.29 -1.14 -9.86
N LYS A 93 -25.39 -1.44 -9.16
CA LYS A 93 -25.48 -1.30 -7.71
C LYS A 93 -24.50 -2.23 -6.99
N ARG A 94 -24.21 -3.42 -7.53
CA ARG A 94 -23.26 -4.35 -6.93
C ARG A 94 -21.84 -3.82 -7.02
N GLU A 95 -21.43 -3.37 -8.21
CA GLU A 95 -20.11 -2.75 -8.42
C GLU A 95 -19.97 -1.47 -7.58
N TYR A 96 -21.02 -0.64 -7.53
CA TYR A 96 -21.04 0.55 -6.68
C TYR A 96 -20.82 0.22 -5.20
N VAL A 97 -21.59 -0.74 -4.65
CA VAL A 97 -21.45 -1.16 -3.25
C VAL A 97 -20.05 -1.72 -2.99
N GLN A 98 -19.49 -2.48 -3.92
CA GLN A 98 -18.14 -3.01 -3.82
C GLN A 98 -17.08 -1.90 -3.82
N TRP A 99 -17.16 -0.93 -4.73
CA TRP A 99 -16.23 0.20 -4.79
C TRP A 99 -16.35 1.12 -3.59
N ALA A 100 -17.57 1.33 -3.07
CA ALA A 100 -17.80 2.12 -1.87
C ALA A 100 -17.18 1.44 -0.63
N ALA A 101 -17.34 0.13 -0.48
CA ALA A 101 -16.71 -0.65 0.60
C ALA A 101 -15.18 -0.63 0.48
N GLU A 102 -14.67 -0.77 -0.74
CA GLU A 102 -13.24 -0.69 -1.04
C GLU A 102 -12.66 0.69 -0.70
N LEU A 103 -13.35 1.77 -1.07
CA LEU A 103 -12.95 3.14 -0.72
C LEU A 103 -12.92 3.35 0.79
N ALA A 104 -13.90 2.82 1.53
CA ALA A 104 -13.90 2.88 2.99
C ALA A 104 -12.69 2.16 3.58
N ARG A 105 -12.30 1.00 3.04
CA ARG A 105 -11.10 0.27 3.46
C ARG A 105 -9.82 1.07 3.19
N VAL A 106 -9.66 1.60 1.99
CA VAL A 106 -8.48 2.40 1.61
C VAL A 106 -8.35 3.63 2.52
N ARG A 107 -9.46 4.31 2.84
CA ARG A 107 -9.44 5.44 3.79
C ARG A 107 -9.02 5.05 5.20
N ALA A 108 -9.49 3.90 5.69
CA ALA A 108 -9.07 3.38 6.99
C ALA A 108 -7.57 3.06 6.98
N GLU A 109 -7.07 2.45 5.91
CA GLU A 109 -5.64 2.15 5.73
C GLU A 109 -4.80 3.44 5.66
N SER A 110 -5.24 4.46 4.92
CA SER A 110 -4.60 5.77 4.88
C SER A 110 -4.57 6.45 6.26
N ALA A 111 -5.63 6.31 7.06
CA ALA A 111 -5.65 6.85 8.42
C ALA A 111 -4.61 6.15 9.31
N CYS A 112 -4.51 4.82 9.24
CA CYS A 112 -3.46 4.05 9.92
C CYS A 112 -2.06 4.46 9.45
N GLY A 113 -1.88 4.65 8.14
CA GLY A 113 -0.60 5.06 7.56
C GLY A 113 -0.15 6.46 7.98
N ASN A 114 -1.08 7.41 8.14
CA ASN A 114 -0.77 8.72 8.71
C ASN A 114 -0.34 8.62 10.18
N ALA A 115 -1.01 7.79 10.99
CA ALA A 115 -0.60 7.57 12.37
C ALA A 115 0.82 7.00 12.48
N LEU A 116 1.23 6.12 11.56
CA LEU A 116 2.61 5.63 11.49
C LEU A 116 3.61 6.73 11.10
N LEU A 117 3.25 7.64 10.19
CA LEU A 117 4.09 8.81 9.89
C LEU A 117 4.27 9.72 11.10
N ASP A 118 3.23 9.91 11.92
CA ASP A 118 3.32 10.67 13.17
C ASP A 118 4.29 10.02 14.16
N VAL A 119 4.25 8.68 14.29
CA VAL A 119 5.20 7.94 15.12
C VAL A 119 6.64 8.09 14.59
N LEU A 120 6.86 8.00 13.28
CA LEU A 120 8.17 8.22 12.67
C LEU A 120 8.67 9.65 12.88
N ALA A 121 7.79 10.65 12.84
CA ALA A 121 8.13 12.03 13.15
C ALA A 121 8.58 12.19 14.62
N VAL A 122 7.89 11.53 15.55
CA VAL A 122 8.30 11.46 16.96
C VAL A 122 9.68 10.82 17.11
N ARG A 123 9.94 9.69 16.43
CA ARG A 123 11.25 9.02 16.45
C ARG A 123 12.36 9.93 15.92
N GLY A 124 12.12 10.61 14.80
CA GLY A 124 13.06 11.56 14.23
C GLY A 124 13.37 12.72 15.18
N LYS A 125 12.33 13.29 15.81
CA LYS A 125 12.52 14.36 16.80
C LYS A 125 13.28 13.88 18.03
N LEU A 126 12.96 12.70 18.54
CA LEU A 126 13.67 12.10 19.68
C LEU A 126 15.15 11.83 19.35
N LEU A 127 15.46 11.34 18.14
CA LEU A 127 16.83 11.14 17.67
C LEU A 127 17.60 12.45 17.69
N GLN A 128 17.04 13.52 17.11
CA GLN A 128 17.64 14.85 17.12
C GLN A 128 17.93 15.33 18.54
N LEU A 129 16.94 15.25 19.44
CA LEU A 129 17.12 15.67 20.84
C LEU A 129 18.18 14.84 21.57
N ALA A 130 18.27 13.54 21.28
CA ALA A 130 19.29 12.67 21.85
C ALA A 130 20.70 13.02 21.36
N GLU A 131 20.85 13.39 20.08
CA GLU A 131 22.11 13.88 19.50
C GLU A 131 22.53 15.22 20.09
N ASP A 132 21.61 16.19 20.17
CA ASP A 132 21.88 17.51 20.74
C ASP A 132 22.34 17.42 22.19
N ARG A 133 21.72 16.50 22.95
CA ARG A 133 22.10 16.22 24.34
C ARG A 133 23.52 15.69 24.49
N LEU A 134 24.13 15.06 23.48
CA LEU A 134 25.51 14.53 23.58
C LEU A 134 26.52 15.60 23.99
N SER A 135 26.30 16.85 23.57
CA SER A 135 27.17 17.99 23.89
C SER A 135 27.05 18.46 25.35
N THR A 136 25.94 18.13 26.02
CA THR A 136 25.63 18.58 27.38
C THR A 136 25.77 17.47 28.43
N LEU A 137 26.01 16.22 28.01
CA LEU A 137 26.22 15.11 28.94
C LEU A 137 27.51 15.33 29.74
N PRO A 138 27.50 15.06 31.06
CA PRO A 138 28.73 15.07 31.84
C PRO A 138 29.69 13.99 31.32
N PRO A 139 31.01 14.23 31.35
CA PRO A 139 31.99 13.26 30.89
C PRO A 139 31.93 11.95 31.71
N ALA A 140 32.43 10.86 31.11
CA ALA A 140 32.66 9.61 31.83
C ALA A 140 33.65 9.81 32.98
N THR A 141 33.36 9.23 34.15
CA THR A 141 34.22 9.38 35.34
C THR A 141 35.41 8.42 35.28
N GLU A 142 36.43 8.66 36.11
CA GLU A 142 37.59 7.76 36.20
C GLU A 142 37.20 6.34 36.67
N GLU A 143 36.12 6.20 37.45
CA GLU A 143 35.54 4.92 37.83
C GLU A 143 35.02 4.15 36.59
N ASP A 144 34.46 4.86 35.61
CA ASP A 144 33.94 4.31 34.36
C ASP A 144 35.07 3.92 33.36
N VAL A 145 36.26 4.51 33.49
CA VAL A 145 37.33 4.44 32.47
C VAL A 145 38.56 3.67 32.97
N GLY A 146 38.78 3.54 34.27
CA GLY A 146 40.04 3.06 34.82
C GLY A 146 41.15 4.11 34.67
N LYS A 147 42.12 4.10 35.59
CA LYS A 147 43.15 5.13 35.80
C LYS A 147 43.91 5.53 34.52
N HIS A 148 43.37 6.45 33.73
CA HIS A 148 44.08 7.19 32.69
C HIS A 148 43.63 8.65 32.74
N ARG A 149 44.62 9.50 32.99
CA ARG A 149 44.51 10.93 33.29
C ARG A 149 44.05 11.78 32.09
N ASP A 150 43.26 12.80 32.44
CA ASP A 150 43.19 14.15 31.85
C ASP A 150 42.46 14.41 30.52
N ALA A 151 41.63 13.50 30.01
CA ALA A 151 40.71 13.82 28.91
C ALA A 151 39.24 13.57 29.30
N SER A 152 38.38 14.57 29.14
CA SER A 152 36.93 14.41 29.28
C SER A 152 36.43 13.42 28.22
N ILE A 153 36.21 12.16 28.60
CA ILE A 153 35.77 11.15 27.64
C ILE A 153 34.27 11.30 27.41
N PRO A 154 33.81 11.52 26.16
CA PRO A 154 32.39 11.66 25.88
C PRO A 154 31.67 10.34 26.16
N ARG A 155 30.44 10.45 26.69
CA ARG A 155 29.55 9.31 26.90
C ARG A 155 28.89 8.87 25.59
N CYS A 156 28.41 7.64 25.58
CA CYS A 156 27.66 7.06 24.48
C CYS A 156 26.36 7.81 24.22
N GLY A 157 25.59 8.10 25.28
CA GLY A 157 24.40 8.94 25.23
C GLY A 157 23.18 8.36 24.51
N PHE A 158 23.28 7.11 24.02
CA PHE A 158 22.15 6.38 23.45
C PHE A 158 20.95 6.42 24.39
N ASP A 159 19.78 6.77 23.85
CA ASP A 159 18.51 6.78 24.59
C ASP A 159 17.68 5.55 24.24
N ALA A 160 17.32 4.76 25.25
CA ALA A 160 16.54 3.53 25.10
C ALA A 160 15.17 3.76 24.46
N ARG A 161 14.63 4.99 24.53
CA ARG A 161 13.38 5.34 23.84
C ARG A 161 13.45 5.22 22.33
N LEU A 162 14.65 5.32 21.75
CA LEU A 162 14.85 5.16 20.30
C LEU A 162 14.50 3.76 19.80
N VAL A 163 14.47 2.78 20.70
CA VAL A 163 14.16 1.37 20.41
C VAL A 163 12.90 0.88 21.10
N TRP A 164 12.10 1.78 21.67
CA TRP A 164 10.77 1.43 22.15
C TRP A 164 9.88 1.03 20.97
N ASP A 165 8.95 0.12 21.22
CA ASP A 165 7.85 -0.17 20.30
C ASP A 165 6.95 1.07 20.15
N ASP A 166 6.11 1.06 19.11
CA ASP A 166 5.29 2.23 18.76
C ASP A 166 4.29 2.61 19.86
N GLU A 167 3.67 1.63 20.52
CA GLU A 167 2.70 1.86 21.60
C GLU A 167 3.31 2.61 22.82
N PRO A 168 4.38 2.12 23.47
CA PRO A 168 5.00 2.84 24.59
C PRO A 168 5.61 4.17 24.17
N LEU A 169 6.18 4.27 22.96
CA LEU A 169 6.68 5.54 22.43
C LEU A 169 5.56 6.57 22.27
N TRP A 170 4.44 6.16 21.69
CA TRP A 170 3.29 7.04 21.49
C TRP A 170 2.65 7.45 22.81
N ALA A 171 2.51 6.53 23.77
CA ALA A 171 2.01 6.83 25.10
C ALA A 171 2.87 7.88 25.82
N TRP A 172 4.20 7.77 25.71
CA TRP A 172 5.11 8.79 26.24
C TRP A 172 5.01 10.11 25.46
N ALA A 173 5.05 10.07 24.13
CA ALA A 173 5.03 11.25 23.28
C ALA A 173 3.76 12.09 23.46
N THR A 174 2.64 11.44 23.78
CA THR A 174 1.35 12.10 24.06
C THR A 174 1.15 12.49 25.52
N SER A 175 2.04 12.05 26.43
CA SER A 175 2.02 12.50 27.82
C SER A 175 2.43 13.98 27.92
N PRO A 176 2.01 14.72 28.98
CA PRO A 176 2.41 16.11 29.17
C PRO A 176 3.94 16.29 29.17
N THR A 177 4.66 15.38 29.83
CA THR A 177 6.13 15.40 29.93
C THR A 177 6.79 15.16 28.58
N GLY A 178 6.37 14.13 27.83
CA GLY A 178 6.94 13.82 26.53
C GLY A 178 6.66 14.92 25.50
N ARG A 179 5.46 15.51 25.51
CA ARG A 179 5.14 16.66 24.64
C ARG A 179 6.04 17.85 24.91
N ALA A 180 6.22 18.24 26.17
CA ALA A 180 7.08 19.36 26.54
C ALA A 180 8.52 19.14 26.05
N MET A 181 9.03 17.90 26.11
CA MET A 181 10.37 17.57 25.58
C MET A 181 10.44 17.60 24.06
N LEU A 182 9.46 17.00 23.37
CA LEU A 182 9.40 16.99 21.90
C LEU A 182 9.23 18.39 21.30
N GLN A 183 8.59 19.29 22.05
CA GLN A 183 8.41 20.71 21.69
C GLN A 183 9.56 21.61 22.19
N GLU A 184 10.60 21.04 22.80
CA GLU A 184 11.74 21.78 23.37
C GLU A 184 11.37 22.78 24.48
N GLU A 185 10.18 22.66 25.06
CA GLU A 185 9.76 23.43 26.24
C GLU A 185 10.44 22.93 27.52
N ALA A 186 10.90 21.68 27.52
CA ALA A 186 11.67 21.05 28.58
C ALA A 186 12.87 20.28 27.99
N PRO A 187 14.00 20.19 28.70
CA PRO A 187 15.14 19.38 28.26
C PRO A 187 14.78 17.89 28.27
N LEU A 188 15.40 17.12 27.37
CA LEU A 188 15.21 15.67 27.31
C LEU A 188 15.69 15.01 28.61
N ASP A 189 14.75 14.42 29.35
CA ASP A 189 15.04 13.73 30.59
C ASP A 189 15.77 12.40 30.39
N GLY A 190 16.06 11.74 31.49
CA GLY A 190 16.71 10.44 31.53
C GLY A 190 18.03 10.50 32.27
N ARG A 191 18.29 9.45 33.04
CA ARG A 191 19.54 9.29 33.79
C ARG A 191 20.32 8.08 33.31
N PHE A 192 21.61 8.08 33.62
CA PHE A 192 22.46 6.91 33.38
C PHE A 192 22.21 5.84 34.44
N SER A 193 22.51 4.59 34.07
CA SER A 193 22.59 3.49 35.03
C SER A 193 23.56 3.79 36.16
N GLY A 194 23.10 3.66 37.40
CA GLY A 194 23.92 3.95 38.58
C GLY A 194 24.07 5.42 38.96
N GLN A 195 23.49 6.38 38.21
CA GLN A 195 23.53 7.79 38.58
C GLN A 195 22.68 8.07 39.83
N GLN A 196 23.33 8.48 40.92
CA GLN A 196 22.67 8.89 42.16
C GLN A 196 22.16 10.35 42.03
N GLY A 197 20.92 10.61 42.47
CA GLY A 197 20.40 11.99 42.63
C GLY A 197 19.67 12.62 41.43
N GLY A 198 19.16 11.84 40.47
CA GLY A 198 18.35 12.35 39.35
C GLY A 198 16.87 11.96 39.45
N THR A 199 15.97 12.88 39.09
CA THR A 199 14.54 12.60 38.89
C THR A 199 14.31 12.25 37.42
N GLY A 200 14.18 10.96 37.11
CA GLY A 200 13.91 10.51 35.74
C GLY A 200 14.17 9.03 35.51
N PRO A 201 13.66 8.46 34.41
CA PRO A 201 13.84 7.06 34.09
C PRO A 201 15.28 6.78 33.66
N GLU A 202 15.75 5.56 33.92
CA GLU A 202 17.08 5.10 33.52
C GLU A 202 17.06 4.65 32.06
N VAL A 203 17.18 5.62 31.15
CA VAL A 203 17.05 5.40 29.70
C VAL A 203 18.29 5.79 28.92
N VAL A 204 19.31 6.40 29.55
CA VAL A 204 20.49 6.91 28.84
C VAL A 204 21.71 6.03 29.08
N CYS A 205 22.41 5.67 28.02
CA CYS A 205 23.65 4.90 28.12
C CYS A 205 24.80 5.79 28.64
N GLY A 206 25.27 5.50 29.85
CA GLY A 206 26.36 6.21 30.51
C GLY A 206 27.77 5.76 30.10
N GLU A 207 27.89 4.66 29.35
CA GLU A 207 29.18 4.08 28.95
C GLU A 207 30.05 5.08 28.16
N PRO A 208 31.39 5.03 28.29
CA PRO A 208 32.28 5.81 27.44
C PRO A 208 32.05 5.49 25.96
N LYS A 209 31.92 6.52 25.09
CA LYS A 209 31.56 6.35 23.66
C LYS A 209 32.46 5.34 22.94
N ARG A 210 33.78 5.39 23.18
CA ARG A 210 34.76 4.49 22.56
C ARG A 210 34.71 3.04 23.07
N ARG A 211 34.08 2.80 24.22
CA ARG A 211 33.96 1.46 24.84
C ARG A 211 32.57 0.85 24.67
N CYS A 212 31.56 1.66 24.38
CA CYS A 212 30.19 1.20 24.21
C CYS A 212 29.98 0.46 22.88
N LYS A 213 30.25 -0.85 22.87
CA LYS A 213 30.02 -1.70 21.69
C LYS A 213 28.54 -1.96 21.40
N ARG A 214 27.67 -1.81 22.40
CA ARG A 214 26.22 -2.09 22.28
C ARG A 214 25.49 -1.09 21.40
N HIS A 215 25.95 0.16 21.40
CA HIS A 215 25.33 1.27 20.69
C HIS A 215 26.37 1.97 19.80
N ALA A 216 27.25 1.18 19.17
CA ALA A 216 28.20 1.74 18.22
C ALA A 216 27.42 2.39 17.08
N ASP A 217 27.77 3.64 16.76
CA ASP A 217 27.17 4.42 15.67
C ASP A 217 25.63 4.48 15.70
N TRP A 218 25.05 4.43 16.91
CA TRP A 218 23.61 4.34 17.10
C TRP A 218 22.84 5.46 16.38
N SER A 219 23.38 6.67 16.33
CA SER A 219 22.67 7.80 15.76
C SER A 219 22.61 7.72 14.23
N ILE A 220 23.69 7.25 13.60
CA ILE A 220 23.75 6.97 12.15
C ILE A 220 22.80 5.83 11.80
N VAL A 221 22.87 4.71 12.52
CA VAL A 221 22.02 3.54 12.26
C VAL A 221 20.55 3.89 12.44
N ARG A 222 20.19 4.57 13.53
CA ARG A 222 18.79 4.95 13.79
C ARG A 222 18.29 6.03 12.84
N GLY A 223 19.15 6.96 12.43
CA GLY A 223 18.81 7.94 11.40
C GLY A 223 18.44 7.25 10.08
N ALA A 224 19.28 6.31 9.62
CA ALA A 224 19.03 5.54 8.41
C ALA A 224 17.76 4.68 8.51
N ASP A 225 17.54 3.99 9.63
CA ASP A 225 16.32 3.18 9.85
C ASP A 225 15.05 4.04 9.72
N ILE A 226 15.04 5.23 10.34
CA ILE A 226 13.89 6.15 10.32
C ILE A 226 13.67 6.71 8.92
N GLU A 227 14.75 7.06 8.21
CA GLU A 227 14.66 7.58 6.84
C GLU A 227 14.08 6.54 5.88
N VAL A 228 14.59 5.31 5.91
CA VAL A 228 14.06 4.20 5.09
C VAL A 228 12.59 3.92 5.43
N ALA A 229 12.23 3.88 6.71
CA ALA A 229 10.84 3.66 7.11
C ALA A 229 9.92 4.79 6.61
N ARG A 230 10.38 6.06 6.66
CA ARG A 230 9.64 7.21 6.16
C ARG A 230 9.44 7.15 4.65
N GLU A 231 10.48 6.78 3.90
CA GLU A 231 10.38 6.62 2.44
C GLU A 231 9.38 5.53 2.06
N LEU A 232 9.48 4.35 2.68
CA LEU A 232 8.55 3.24 2.44
C LEU A 232 7.11 3.63 2.78
N GLN A 233 6.90 4.31 3.91
CA GLN A 233 5.57 4.76 4.30
C GLN A 233 5.01 5.83 3.36
N THR A 234 5.86 6.75 2.87
CA THR A 234 5.46 7.78 1.90
C THR A 234 5.07 7.17 0.56
N LEU A 235 5.82 6.17 0.08
CA LEU A 235 5.48 5.41 -1.13
C LEU A 235 4.14 4.69 -0.97
N HIS A 236 3.93 4.02 0.16
CA HIS A 236 2.69 3.34 0.46
C HIS A 236 1.48 4.30 0.49
N MET A 237 1.61 5.44 1.19
CA MET A 237 0.58 6.48 1.23
C MET A 237 0.28 7.06 -0.15
N SER A 238 1.29 7.20 -1.01
CA SER A 238 1.10 7.67 -2.39
C SER A 238 0.27 6.66 -3.20
N SER A 239 0.56 5.37 -3.08
CA SER A 239 -0.21 4.31 -3.72
C SER A 239 -1.67 4.26 -3.23
N LEU A 240 -1.89 4.44 -1.92
CA LEU A 240 -3.25 4.52 -1.36
C LEU A 240 -4.01 5.75 -1.88
N ALA A 241 -3.35 6.89 -2.00
CA ALA A 241 -3.95 8.11 -2.54
C ALA A 241 -4.38 7.95 -4.01
N GLU A 242 -3.54 7.35 -4.86
CA GLU A 242 -3.88 7.05 -6.25
C GLU A 242 -5.08 6.09 -6.36
N ARG A 243 -5.09 5.06 -5.51
CA ARG A 243 -6.19 4.08 -5.45
C ARG A 243 -7.49 4.73 -4.99
N GLU A 244 -7.43 5.57 -3.97
CA GLU A 244 -8.58 6.34 -3.48
C GLU A 244 -9.14 7.25 -4.59
N GLN A 245 -8.28 7.99 -5.30
CA GLN A 245 -8.70 8.86 -6.40
C GLN A 245 -9.39 8.07 -7.52
N THR A 246 -8.84 6.90 -7.86
CA THR A 246 -9.42 6.00 -8.85
C THR A 246 -10.81 5.50 -8.45
N LEU A 247 -10.97 5.07 -7.19
CA LEU A 247 -12.25 4.60 -6.66
C LEU A 247 -13.31 5.72 -6.64
N ARG A 248 -12.91 6.93 -6.26
CA ARG A 248 -13.80 8.10 -6.30
C ARG A 248 -14.26 8.40 -7.73
N ALA A 249 -13.35 8.39 -8.70
CA ALA A 249 -13.69 8.60 -10.10
C ALA A 249 -14.70 7.54 -10.63
N TRP A 250 -14.56 6.27 -10.21
CA TRP A 250 -15.52 5.23 -10.56
C TRP A 250 -16.90 5.44 -9.93
N LEU A 251 -16.94 5.88 -8.67
CA LEU A 251 -18.19 6.16 -7.96
C LEU A 251 -18.92 7.41 -8.49
N ASP A 252 -18.18 8.40 -9.00
CA ASP A 252 -18.72 9.64 -9.56
C ASP A 252 -19.17 9.49 -11.01
N THR A 253 -18.82 8.37 -11.68
CA THR A 253 -19.26 8.11 -13.06
C THR A 253 -20.73 7.68 -13.03
N PRO A 254 -21.66 8.42 -13.67
CA PRO A 254 -23.06 8.03 -13.70
C PRO A 254 -23.23 6.68 -14.41
N MET A 255 -23.85 5.72 -13.71
CA MET A 255 -24.20 4.39 -14.22
C MET A 255 -25.44 4.42 -15.11
#